data_AF-A0ABD3RS05-F1
#
_entry.id   AF-A0ABD3RS05-F1
#
_cell.length_a   1.000
_cell.length_b   1.000
_cell.length_c   1.000
_cell.angle_alpha   90.00
_cell.angle_beta   90.00
_cell.angle_gamma   90.00
#
_symmetry.space_group_name_H-M   'P 1'
#
loop_
_entity.id
_entity.type
_entity.pdbx_description
1 polymer ?
#
loop_
_entity_poly.entity_id
_entity_poly.type
_entity_poly.pdbx_seq_one_letter_code
_entity_poly.pdbx_strand_id
1 'polypeptide(L)'
;MKKSLLFLMISPDFSPALEKLLSHFACRYATGNEVSMADVFLAPQIAVATSRFNVDMSKFPILSKIYESCKALPEFQASLPVRQPDAVP
;
A
#
# COMPACT_ATOMS: atom_id res chain seq x y z
N MET A 1 2.31 -24.31 -2.36
CA MET A 1 3.31 -23.23 -2.37
C MET A 1 2.72 -22.01 -3.08
N LYS A 2 2.07 -21.10 -2.35
CA LYS A 2 1.63 -19.81 -2.91
C LYS A 2 2.49 -18.73 -2.24
N LYS A 3 3.52 -18.25 -2.93
CA LYS A 3 4.14 -16.97 -2.59
C LYS A 3 3.08 -15.91 -2.90
N SER A 4 2.23 -15.62 -1.92
CA SER A 4 1.24 -14.55 -2.02
C SER A 4 1.98 -13.25 -2.31
N LEU A 5 1.42 -12.37 -3.16
CA LEU A 5 1.97 -11.03 -3.44
C LEU A 5 2.33 -10.24 -2.16
N LEU A 6 1.64 -10.57 -1.07
CA LEU A 6 1.90 -10.09 0.27
C LEU A 6 3.31 -10.39 0.82
N PHE A 7 3.91 -11.52 0.41
CA PHE A 7 5.27 -11.89 0.81
C PHE A 7 6.32 -10.92 0.26
N LEU A 8 6.06 -10.32 -0.91
CA LEU A 8 7.00 -9.37 -1.50
C LEU A 8 7.15 -8.16 -0.59
N MET A 9 6.06 -7.59 -0.07
CA MET A 9 6.16 -6.35 0.68
C MET A 9 6.70 -6.50 2.12
N ILE A 10 6.72 -7.71 2.66
CA ILE A 10 7.32 -8.02 3.97
C ILE A 10 8.78 -8.49 3.79
N SER A 11 9.21 -8.76 2.56
CA SER A 11 10.59 -9.15 2.29
C SER A 11 11.55 -8.00 2.63
N PRO A 12 12.68 -8.29 3.31
CA PRO A 12 13.58 -7.26 3.84
C PRO A 12 14.14 -6.34 2.74
N ASP A 13 14.26 -6.81 1.51
CA ASP A 13 14.87 -6.05 0.41
C ASP A 13 13.86 -5.29 -0.46
N PHE A 14 12.58 -5.72 -0.46
CA PHE A 14 11.61 -5.21 -1.43
C PHE A 14 11.11 -3.81 -1.06
N SER A 15 10.70 -3.60 0.19
CA SER A 15 10.21 -2.29 0.64
C SER A 15 11.28 -1.19 0.57
N PRO A 16 12.55 -1.43 0.96
CA PRO A 16 13.63 -0.47 0.70
C PRO A 16 13.89 -0.19 -0.78
N ALA A 17 13.88 -1.23 -1.63
CA ALA A 17 14.11 -1.05 -3.08
C ALA A 17 12.98 -0.23 -3.72
N LEU A 18 11.73 -0.49 -3.32
CA LEU A 18 10.57 0.23 -3.80
C LEU A 18 10.52 1.68 -3.31
N GLU A 19 10.83 1.92 -2.04
CA GLU A 19 10.99 3.26 -1.46
C GLU A 19 12.03 4.08 -2.26
N LYS A 20 13.18 3.46 -2.57
CA LYS A 20 14.23 4.07 -3.40
C LYS A 20 13.74 4.35 -4.82
N LEU A 21 13.04 3.40 -5.45
CA LEU A 21 12.49 3.58 -6.80
C LEU A 21 11.53 4.77 -6.84
N LEU A 22 10.58 4.83 -5.89
CA LEU A 22 9.53 5.84 -5.84
C LEU A 22 10.04 7.24 -5.50
N SER A 23 11.22 7.38 -4.89
CA SER A 23 11.82 8.68 -4.58
C SER A 23 12.00 9.62 -5.78
N HIS A 24 12.01 9.09 -7.01
CA HIS A 24 12.16 9.87 -8.24
C HIS A 24 10.83 10.22 -8.93
N PHE A 25 9.71 9.60 -8.52
CA PHE A 25 8.43 9.69 -9.24
C PHE A 25 7.26 10.11 -8.35
N ALA A 26 7.29 9.72 -7.08
CA ALA A 26 6.15 9.87 -6.19
C ALA A 26 5.88 11.35 -5.89
N CYS A 27 4.61 11.74 -6.05
CA CYS A 27 4.13 13.06 -5.65
C CYS A 27 3.01 12.92 -4.62
N ARG A 28 1.75 13.04 -5.04
CA ARG A 28 0.56 12.70 -4.22
C ARG A 28 0.32 11.20 -4.21
N TYR A 29 0.52 10.56 -5.35
CA TYR A 29 0.40 9.12 -5.59
C TYR A 29 1.72 8.55 -6.15
N ALA A 30 1.80 7.23 -6.32
CA ALA A 30 3.04 6.53 -6.66
C ALA A 30 3.70 7.02 -7.95
N THR A 31 2.92 7.48 -8.94
CA THR A 31 3.40 7.90 -10.25
C THR A 31 2.99 9.32 -10.63
N GLY A 32 2.58 10.16 -9.68
CA GLY A 32 2.21 11.56 -9.95
C GLY A 32 1.09 12.11 -9.06
N ASN A 33 0.22 12.94 -9.65
CA ASN A 33 -0.89 13.61 -8.95
C ASN A 33 -2.25 12.94 -9.13
N GLU A 34 -2.33 11.91 -9.97
CA GLU A 34 -3.54 11.12 -10.22
C GLU A 34 -3.29 9.67 -9.80
N VAL A 35 -4.37 8.98 -9.40
CA VAL A 35 -4.34 7.57 -9.03
C VAL A 35 -4.02 6.73 -10.27
N SER A 36 -3.10 5.78 -10.13
CA SER A 36 -2.76 4.82 -11.18
C SER A 36 -2.84 3.37 -10.67
N MET A 37 -2.60 2.42 -11.57
CA MET A 37 -2.55 1.00 -11.23
C MET A 37 -1.51 0.69 -10.13
N ALA A 38 -0.44 1.49 -10.03
CA ALA A 38 0.55 1.33 -8.97
C ALA A 38 -0.08 1.55 -7.58
N ASP A 39 -0.95 2.55 -7.43
CA ASP A 39 -1.60 2.85 -6.16
C ASP A 39 -2.63 1.78 -5.77
N VAL A 40 -3.41 1.31 -6.76
CA VAL A 40 -4.36 0.19 -6.59
C VAL A 40 -3.64 -1.07 -6.10
N PHE A 41 -2.41 -1.29 -6.58
CA PHE A 41 -1.58 -2.39 -6.12
C PHE A 41 -0.99 -2.15 -4.73
N LEU A 42 -0.42 -0.97 -4.48
CA LEU A 42 0.35 -0.68 -3.26
C LEU A 42 -0.53 -0.51 -2.02
N ALA A 43 -1.64 0.22 -2.13
CA ALA A 43 -2.46 0.58 -0.99
C ALA A 43 -3.00 -0.64 -0.19
N PRO A 44 -3.54 -1.71 -0.80
CA PRO A 44 -3.95 -2.90 -0.04
C PRO A 44 -2.76 -3.66 0.56
N GLN A 45 -1.60 -3.67 -0.10
CA GLN A 45 -0.41 -4.32 0.48
C GLN A 45 0.03 -3.57 1.74
N ILE A 46 0.12 -2.23 1.70
CA ILE A 46 0.48 -1.36 2.85
C ILE A 46 -0.53 -1.50 3.99
N ALA A 47 -1.83 -1.54 3.68
CA ALA A 47 -2.87 -1.80 4.68
C ALA A 47 -2.64 -3.15 5.39
N VAL A 48 -2.35 -4.22 4.65
CA VAL A 48 -2.14 -5.54 5.26
C VAL A 48 -0.82 -5.62 6.03
N ALA A 49 0.27 -5.05 5.53
CA ALA A 49 1.56 -5.05 6.24
C ALA A 49 1.47 -4.30 7.57
N THR A 50 0.76 -3.18 7.61
CA THR A 50 0.54 -2.42 8.85
C THR A 50 -0.41 -3.16 9.79
N SER A 51 -1.58 -3.58 9.30
CA SER A 51 -2.65 -4.10 10.18
C SER A 51 -2.49 -5.56 10.58
N ARG A 52 -1.87 -6.40 9.75
CA ARG A 52 -1.73 -7.85 10.01
C ARG A 52 -0.32 -8.25 10.44
N PHE A 53 0.71 -7.54 9.97
CA PHE A 53 2.10 -7.89 10.24
C PHE A 53 2.85 -6.88 11.10
N ASN A 54 2.19 -5.79 11.51
CA ASN A 54 2.77 -4.75 12.37
C ASN A 54 4.09 -4.18 11.80
N VAL A 55 4.18 -4.05 10.47
CA VAL A 55 5.35 -3.44 9.84
C VAL A 55 5.42 -1.96 10.20
N ASP A 56 6.57 -1.54 10.72
CA ASP A 56 6.85 -0.14 11.04
C ASP A 56 7.08 0.67 9.75
N MET A 57 6.02 1.37 9.33
CA MET A 57 6.04 2.20 8.12
C MET A 57 6.79 3.52 8.28
N SER A 58 7.20 3.91 9.50
CA SER A 58 8.03 5.12 9.70
C SER A 58 9.38 5.02 8.98
N LYS A 59 9.83 3.80 8.68
CA LYS A 59 11.03 3.49 7.89
C LYS A 59 10.86 3.73 6.37
N PHE A 60 9.62 3.92 5.91
CA PHE A 60 9.25 4.06 4.51
C PHE A 60 8.34 5.29 4.32
N PRO A 61 8.89 6.52 4.46
CA PRO A 61 8.10 7.75 4.45
C PRO A 61 7.34 8.02 3.13
N ILE A 62 7.90 7.64 1.97
CA ILE A 62 7.25 7.80 0.67
C ILE A 62 6.07 6.84 0.55
N LEU A 63 6.29 5.54 0.84
CA LEU A 63 5.19 4.56 0.86
C LEU A 63 4.10 4.96 1.85
N SER A 64 4.48 5.46 3.03
CA SER A 64 3.53 5.99 4.03
C SER A 64 2.71 7.15 3.47
N LYS A 65 3.35 8.13 2.83
CA LYS A 65 2.68 9.30 2.24
C LYS A 65 1.69 8.89 1.14
N ILE A 66 2.10 7.97 0.25
CA ILE A 66 1.23 7.44 -0.81
C ILE A 66 0.03 6.74 -0.18
N TYR A 67 0.26 5.87 0.81
CA TYR A 67 -0.81 5.16 1.48
C TYR A 67 -1.81 6.08 2.15
N GLU A 68 -1.36 7.11 2.87
CA GLU A 68 -2.25 8.10 3.48
C GLU A 68 -3.08 8.86 2.42
N SER A 69 -2.48 9.17 1.27
CA SER A 69 -3.18 9.81 0.15
C SER A 69 -4.25 8.90 -0.47
N CYS A 70 -3.97 7.60 -0.62
CA CYS A 70 -4.93 6.61 -1.09
C CYS A 70 -6.02 6.35 -0.06
N LYS A 71 -5.66 6.26 1.22
CA LYS A 71 -6.58 5.97 2.33
C LYS A 71 -7.65 7.04 2.46
N ALA A 72 -7.36 8.28 2.11
CA ALA A 72 -8.33 9.38 2.13
C ALA A 72 -9.41 9.29 1.03
N LEU A 73 -9.21 8.47 -0.01
CA LEU A 73 -10.14 8.36 -1.13
C LEU A 73 -11.41 7.60 -0.74
N PRO A 74 -12.61 8.10 -1.11
CA PRO A 74 -13.86 7.39 -0.85
C PRO A 74 -13.91 6.02 -1.53
N GLU A 75 -13.29 5.87 -2.71
CA GLU A 75 -13.19 4.61 -3.45
C GLU A 75 -12.35 3.60 -2.66
N PHE A 76 -11.22 4.03 -2.08
CA PHE A 76 -10.40 3.16 -1.24
C PHE A 76 -11.17 2.75 0.01
N GLN A 77 -11.83 3.71 0.67
CA GLN A 77 -12.66 3.45 1.84
C GLN A 77 -13.82 2.49 1.55
N ALA A 78 -14.45 2.58 0.37
CA ALA A 78 -15.50 1.64 -0.06
C ALA A 78 -14.95 0.23 -0.34
N SER A 79 -13.69 0.13 -0.78
CA SER A 79 -13.02 -1.14 -1.10
C SER A 79 -12.46 -1.88 0.13
N LEU A 80 -12.58 -1.34 1.35
CA LEU A 80 -12.07 -1.99 2.54
C LEU A 80 -12.66 -3.40 2.72
N PRO A 81 -11.86 -4.41 3.11
CA PRO A 81 -12.34 -5.80 3.26
C PRO A 81 -13.57 -5.94 4.16
N VAL A 82 -13.65 -5.15 5.24
CA VAL A 82 -14.77 -5.17 6.21
C VAL A 82 -16.06 -4.53 5.67
N ARG A 83 -16.02 -3.90 4.49
CA ARG A 83 -17.19 -3.26 3.85
C ARG A 83 -17.65 -4.01 2.60
N GLN A 84 -17.07 -5.19 2.33
CA GLN A 84 -17.47 -6.01 1.19
C GLN A 84 -18.72 -6.84 1.54
N PRO A 85 -19.57 -7.20 0.56
CA PRO A 85 -20.80 -7.95 0.82
C PRO A 85 -20.58 -9.32 1.49
N ASP A 86 -19.40 -9.90 1.33
CA ASP A 86 -18.97 -11.17 1.91
C ASP A 86 -18.22 -11.01 3.25
N ALA A 87 -18.08 -9.79 3.77
CA ALA A 87 -17.46 -9.56 5.06
C ALA A 87 -18.28 -10.21 6.18
N VAL A 88 -17.61 -11.01 7.01
CA VAL A 88 -18.20 -11.56 8.24
C VAL A 88 -18.28 -10.44 9.29
N PRO A 89 -19.41 -10.29 10.01
CA PRO A 89 -19.56 -9.32 11.09
C PRO A 89 -18.50 -9.43 12.20
#